data_AF-A0AAP3DER5-F1
#
_entry.id   AF-A0AAP3DER5-F1
#
_cell.length_a   1.000
_cell.length_b   1.000
_cell.length_c   1.000
_cell.angle_alpha   90.00
_cell.angle_beta   90.00
_cell.angle_gamma   90.00
#
_symmetry.space_group_name_H-M   'P 1'
#
loop_
_entity.id
_entity.type
_entity.pdbx_description
1 polymer ?
#
loop_
_entity_poly.entity_id
_entity_poly.type
_entity_poly.pdbx_seq_one_letter_code
_entity_poly.pdbx_strand_id
1 'polypeptide(L)' 'MNAKGVVRKIDDLGRIVIPKEIRDSNGLPSGTPMEMFVDEDRIVLRKYEPGCVLCGSVQDLEMHKSGKLVCKSCL' A
#
# COMPACT_ATOMS: atom_id res chain seq x y z
N MET A 1 10.20 -16.50 10.54
CA MET A 1 9.80 -15.07 10.51
C MET A 1 11.07 -14.23 10.62
N ASN A 2 11.48 -13.54 9.56
CA ASN A 2 12.62 -12.60 9.64
C ASN A 2 12.10 -11.23 10.07
N ALA A 3 11.84 -11.06 11.36
CA ALA A 3 11.42 -9.78 11.93
C ALA A 3 12.65 -8.87 12.05
N LYS A 4 12.89 -8.01 11.06
CA LYS A 4 13.87 -6.92 11.17
C LYS A 4 13.23 -5.78 11.99
N GLY A 5 13.32 -5.87 13.31
CA GLY A 5 12.85 -4.82 14.20
C GLY A 5 13.79 -3.61 14.16
N VAL A 6 13.28 -2.44 13.77
CA VAL A 6 14.01 -1.17 13.84
C VAL A 6 13.11 -0.15 14.52
N VAL A 7 13.62 0.51 15.57
CA VAL A 7 12.92 1.58 16.27
C VAL A 7 13.25 2.92 15.61
N ARG A 8 12.21 3.69 15.28
CA ARG A 8 12.33 5.06 14.76
C ARG A 8 11.40 5.99 15.54
N LYS A 9 11.90 7.19 15.80
CA LYS A 9 11.08 8.29 16.33
C LYS A 9 10.24 8.86 15.20
N ILE A 10 9.06 9.34 15.56
CA ILE A 10 8.26 10.20 14.71
C ILE A 10 8.93 11.58 14.70
N ASP A 11 9.02 12.21 13.53
CA ASP A 11 9.55 13.57 13.45
C ASP A 11 8.52 14.63 13.86
N ASP A 12 8.92 15.90 13.89
CA ASP A 12 8.06 17.00 14.34
C ASP A 12 6.81 17.21 13.46
N LEU A 13 6.77 16.59 12.28
CA LEU A 13 5.65 16.65 11.33
C LEU A 13 4.79 15.38 11.35
N GLY A 14 5.06 14.43 12.24
CA GLY A 14 4.28 13.20 12.34
C GLY A 14 4.71 12.09 11.37
N ARG A 15 5.86 12.20 10.70
CA ARG A 15 6.33 11.22 9.71
C ARG A 15 7.22 10.15 10.37
N ILE A 16 7.19 8.94 9.81
CA ILE A 16 8.12 7.86 10.16
C ILE A 16 8.95 7.47 8.93
N VAL A 17 10.26 7.26 9.13
CA VAL A 17 11.18 6.91 8.05
C VAL A 17 11.28 5.39 7.93
N ILE A 18 11.00 4.86 6.73
CA ILE A 18 11.28 3.46 6.38
C ILE A 18 12.76 3.33 5.99
N PRO A 19 13.57 2.53 6.72
CA PRO A 19 14.99 2.32 6.42
C PRO A 19 15.22 1.86 4.98
N LYS A 20 16.38 2.24 4.41
CA LYS A 20 16.73 1.93 3.01
C LYS A 20 16.72 0.43 2.75
N GLU A 21 17.22 -0.38 3.67
CA GLU A 21 17.29 -1.84 3.53
C GLU A 21 15.89 -2.48 3.42
N ILE A 22 14.91 -1.94 4.15
CA ILE A 22 13.51 -2.39 4.07
C ILE A 22 12.90 -1.97 2.73
N ARG A 23 13.17 -0.74 2.29
CA ARG A 23 12.68 -0.25 0.98
C ARG A 23 13.23 -1.06 -0.19
N ASP A 24 14.54 -1.32 -0.21
CA ASP A 24 15.20 -2.04 -1.30
C ASP A 24 14.69 -3.49 -1.38
N SER A 25 14.58 -4.17 -0.22
CA SER A 25 14.10 -5.56 -0.15
C SER A 25 12.60 -5.73 -0.47
N ASN A 26 11.80 -4.67 -0.35
CA ASN A 26 10.35 -4.69 -0.64
C ASN A 26 9.99 -3.94 -1.94
N GLY A 27 10.97 -3.43 -2.67
CA GLY A 27 10.76 -2.65 -3.90
C GLY A 27 9.89 -1.42 -3.66
N LEU A 28 10.30 -0.55 -2.71
CA LEU A 28 9.63 0.69 -2.34
C LEU A 28 10.51 1.92 -2.69
N PRO A 29 10.73 2.21 -3.98
CA PRO A 29 11.45 3.43 -4.37
C PRO A 29 10.72 4.70 -3.91
N SER A 30 11.44 5.82 -3.90
CA SER A 30 10.85 7.12 -3.56
C SER A 30 9.64 7.42 -4.46
N GLY A 31 8.54 7.88 -3.87
CA GLY A 31 7.30 8.18 -4.58
C GLY A 31 6.35 6.98 -4.77
N THR A 32 6.71 5.78 -4.30
CA THR A 32 5.78 4.64 -4.32
C THR A 32 4.51 4.97 -3.52
N PRO A 33 3.31 4.87 -4.13
CA PRO A 33 2.08 5.09 -3.39
C PRO A 33 1.87 3.94 -2.41
N MET A 34 1.58 4.30 -1.16
CA MET A 34 1.36 3.38 -0.07
C MET A 34 0.00 3.66 0.55
N GLU A 35 -0.67 2.59 0.96
CA GLU A 35 -1.88 2.66 1.75
C GLU A 35 -1.57 2.33 3.20
N MET A 36 -2.16 3.10 4.11
CA MET A 36 -1.97 2.98 5.54
C MET A 36 -3.33 2.75 6.21
N PHE A 37 -3.42 1.73 7.03
CA PHE A 37 -4.61 1.42 7.81
C PHE A 37 -4.23 0.95 9.20
N VAL A 38 -5.19 1.03 10.11
CA VAL A 38 -5.04 0.56 11.50
C VAL A 38 -5.74 -0.78 11.60
N ASP A 39 -5.02 -1.77 12.10
CA ASP A 39 -5.53 -3.10 12.39
C ASP A 39 -5.22 -3.42 13.86
N GLU A 40 -6.27 -3.53 14.67
CA GLU A 40 -6.20 -3.65 16.13
C GLU A 40 -5.30 -2.56 16.77
N ASP A 41 -4.11 -2.96 17.24
CA ASP A 41 -3.12 -2.11 17.88
C ASP A 41 -1.90 -1.79 16.98
N ARG A 42 -2.03 -2.05 15.67
CA ARG A 42 -0.92 -1.94 14.70
C ARG A 42 -1.26 -1.02 13.54
N ILE A 43 -0.24 -0.31 13.06
CA ILE A 43 -0.30 0.39 11.77
C ILE A 43 0.24 -0.57 10.72
N VAL A 44 -0.57 -0.83 9.69
CA VAL A 44 -0.20 -1.67 8.56
C VAL A 44 0.00 -0.79 7.33
N LEU A 45 1.13 -0.98 6.66
CA LEU A 45 1.47 -0.32 5.41
C LEU A 45 1.47 -1.35 4.28
N ARG A 46 0.72 -1.09 3.20
CA ARG A 46 0.71 -1.91 1.98
C ARG A 46 0.98 -1.07 0.74
N LYS A 47 1.51 -1.68 -0.32
CA LYS A 47 1.57 -1.03 -1.63
C LYS A 47 0.15 -0.68 -2.05
N TYR A 48 -0.05 0.55 -2.50
CA TYR A 48 -1.35 0.95 -3.04
C TYR A 48 -1.51 0.33 -4.43
N GLU A 49 -2.52 -0.52 -4.58
CA GLU A 49 -2.93 -1.07 -5.87
C GLU A 49 -4.31 -0.50 -6.21
N PRO A 50 -4.46 0.18 -7.36
CA PRO A 50 -5.76 0.70 -7.77
C PRO A 50 -6.72 -0.46 -8.06
N GLY A 51 -7.71 -0.62 -7.19
CA GLY A 51 -8.77 -1.61 -7.33
C GLY A 51 -9.89 -1.16 -8.28
N CYS A 52 -10.92 -2.01 -8.35
CA CYS A 52 -12.15 -1.76 -9.09
C CYS A 52 -12.77 -0.45 -8.60
N VAL A 53 -13.06 0.48 -9.50
CA VAL A 53 -13.62 1.79 -9.13
C VAL A 53 -15.02 1.70 -8.48
N LEU A 54 -15.69 0.55 -8.59
CA LEU A 54 -17.05 0.35 -8.05
C LEU A 54 -17.04 -0.28 -6.66
N CYS A 55 -16.21 -1.29 -6.42
CA CYS A 55 -16.23 -2.06 -5.17
C CYS A 55 -14.87 -2.15 -4.46
N GLY A 56 -13.81 -1.61 -5.04
CA GLY A 56 -12.45 -1.66 -4.48
C GLY A 56 -11.76 -3.03 -4.59
N SER A 57 -12.40 -4.05 -5.16
CA SER A 57 -11.76 -5.35 -5.39
C SER A 57 -10.49 -5.19 -6.22
N VAL A 58 -9.40 -5.83 -5.81
CA VAL A 58 -8.16 -5.91 -6.59
C VAL A 58 -8.08 -7.19 -7.44
N GLN A 59 -9.11 -8.03 -7.37
CA GLN A 59 -9.20 -9.29 -8.10
C GLN A 59 -9.95 -9.11 -9.42
N ASP A 60 -9.53 -9.86 -10.44
CA ASP A 60 -10.18 -9.93 -11.77
C ASP A 60 -10.46 -8.56 -12.40
N LEU A 61 -9.50 -7.65 -12.30
CA LEU A 61 -9.60 -6.30 -12.84
C LEU A 61 -9.45 -6.28 -14.36
N GLU A 62 -10.39 -5.61 -15.02
CA GLU A 62 -10.37 -5.32 -16.45
C GLU A 62 -10.49 -3.81 -16.69
N MET A 63 -9.89 -3.35 -17.78
CA MET A 63 -9.97 -1.95 -18.18
C MET A 63 -11.31 -1.71 -18.90
N HIS A 64 -12.23 -1.00 -18.24
CA HIS A 64 -13.51 -0.64 -18.84
C HIS A 64 -13.34 0.43 -19.94
N LYS A 65 -14.31 0.57 -20.85
CA LYS A 65 -14.29 1.56 -21.96
C LYS A 65 -14.09 3.00 -21.51
N SER A 66 -14.39 3.29 -20.24
CA SER A 66 -14.15 4.60 -19.60
C SER A 66 -12.71 4.82 -19.13
N GLY A 67 -11.78 3.89 -19.35
CA GLY A 67 -10.39 3.95 -18.90
C GLY A 67 -10.20 3.74 -17.39
N LYS A 68 -11.17 3.10 -16.72
CA LYS A 68 -11.13 2.79 -15.29
C LYS A 68 -11.04 1.28 -15.09
N LEU A 69 -10.33 0.84 -14.06
CA LEU A 69 -10.28 -0.57 -13.66
C LEU A 69 -11.61 -0.96 -13.00
N VAL A 70 -12.22 -2.04 -13.48
CA VAL A 70 -13.47 -2.62 -12.96
C VAL A 70 -13.27 -4.13 -12.84
N CYS A 71 -13.64 -4.74 -11.72
CA CYS A 71 -13.54 -6.20 -11.58
C CYS A 71 -14.69 -6.90 -12.32
N LYS A 72 -14.49 -8.15 -12.72
CA LYS A 72 -15.52 -8.97 -13.40
C LYS A 72 -16.86 -9.04 -12.68
N SER A 73 -16.87 -9.01 -11.34
CA SER A 73 -18.11 -9.01 -10.56
C SER A 73 -18.90 -7.70 -10.62
N CYS A 74 -18.29 -6.61 -11.08
CA CYS A 74 -18.90 -5.28 -11.21
C CYS A 74 -19.01 -4.82 -12.67
N LEU A 75 -18.64 -5.67 -13.63
CA LEU A 75 -18.80 -5.46 -15.07
C LEU A 75 -20.25 -5.75 -15.49
#